data_AF-A0AA40I980-F1
#
_entry.id   AF-A0AA40I980-F1
#
_cell.length_a   1.000
_cell.length_b   1.000
_cell.length_c   1.000
_cell.angle_alpha   90.00
_cell.angle_beta   90.00
_cell.angle_gamma   90.00
#
_symmetry.space_group_name_H-M   'P 1'
#
loop_
_entity.id
_entity.type
_entity.pdbx_description
1 polymer ?
#
loop_
_entity_poly.entity_id
_entity_poly.type
_entity_poly.pdbx_seq_one_letter_code
_entity_poly.pdbx_strand_id
1 'polypeptide(L)'
;MGKRNISQRKENVESPRKEISETEACNMTEKEFRVMVVEFIQRMDEKINNLCKNQEEMKSDIATIKNTMESFNSRLQEAEDRISELEDQVQKQAQAEQQLEKKIKKQEESLRELRDNMKRSNMRIIGLPEGQEEQQGLENLFEEIMTENFPDMGKIKVTQGTAMNPGTPDPKQHQYADPEELCTFSRKGQISPRKRANTMTDSKYFTTNKKGEIFELKAQLNNEKKDKRKEAVKKVIAAMTVGKDVSSLFPDVVNCMQTDNLELKKLVYLYLVNYAKSQPDMAIMAVNSFVKDCEDPNPLIRALAVRTMACIRVDKITEYLCEPLRKCLKDDDPYVQKQQQSAWQNSMVSMPK
;
A
#
# COMPACT_ATOMS: atom_id res chain seq x y z
N MET A 1 -10.73 -31.74 -5.43
CA MET A 1 -12.07 -32.26 -5.09
C MET A 1 -12.24 -32.18 -3.59
N GLY A 2 -12.91 -31.15 -3.08
CA GLY A 2 -13.16 -30.98 -1.64
C GLY A 2 -14.64 -30.76 -1.43
N LYS A 3 -15.37 -31.84 -1.10
CA LYS A 3 -16.80 -31.77 -0.78
C LYS A 3 -16.93 -31.07 0.57
N ARG A 4 -17.42 -29.82 0.56
CA ARG A 4 -17.90 -29.12 1.75
C ARG A 4 -19.17 -29.83 2.21
N ASN A 5 -19.08 -30.60 3.29
CA ASN A 5 -20.27 -31.09 4.00
C ASN A 5 -20.87 -29.90 4.75
N ILE A 6 -21.91 -29.31 4.14
CA ILE A 6 -22.82 -28.40 4.83
C ILE A 6 -23.70 -29.30 5.70
N SER A 7 -23.34 -29.42 6.98
CA SER A 7 -24.17 -30.11 7.95
C SER A 7 -25.41 -29.24 8.19
N GLN A 8 -26.55 -29.69 7.65
CA GLN A 8 -27.86 -29.09 7.86
C GLN A 8 -28.17 -29.12 9.35
N ARG A 9 -28.16 -27.96 10.00
CA ARG A 9 -28.68 -27.78 11.35
C ARG A 9 -30.20 -27.93 11.24
N LYS A 10 -30.72 -29.15 11.45
CA LYS A 10 -32.15 -29.40 11.56
C LYS A 10 -32.66 -28.62 12.77
N GLU A 11 -33.49 -27.61 12.53
CA GLU A 11 -34.33 -27.01 13.55
C GLU A 11 -35.20 -28.13 14.12
N ASN A 12 -34.94 -28.50 15.37
CA ASN A 12 -35.80 -29.38 16.12
C ASN A 12 -37.03 -28.54 16.51
N VAL A 13 -38.09 -28.62 15.71
CA VAL A 13 -39.37 -27.98 15.98
C VAL A 13 -39.94 -28.61 17.25
N GLU A 14 -39.79 -27.92 18.38
CA GLU A 14 -40.39 -28.34 19.65
C GLU A 14 -41.92 -28.23 19.52
N SER A 15 -42.62 -29.37 19.62
CA SER A 15 -44.08 -29.41 19.58
C SER A 15 -44.71 -28.63 20.75
N PRO A 16 -45.95 -28.11 20.61
CA PRO A 16 -46.56 -27.24 21.60
C PRO A 16 -46.75 -27.98 22.93
N ARG A 17 -46.15 -27.43 24.00
CA ARG A 17 -46.32 -27.92 25.37
C ARG A 17 -47.76 -27.68 25.83
N LYS A 18 -48.46 -28.73 26.25
CA LYS A 18 -49.60 -28.59 27.17
C LYS A 18 -49.04 -28.40 28.57
N GLU A 19 -49.07 -27.17 29.06
CA GLU A 19 -48.93 -26.91 30.50
C GLU A 19 -50.17 -27.46 31.19
N ILE A 20 -50.00 -28.50 32.01
CA ILE A 20 -51.08 -29.07 32.81
C ILE A 20 -51.32 -28.10 33.97
N SER A 21 -52.56 -27.65 34.13
CA SER A 21 -52.94 -26.70 35.17
C SER A 21 -52.83 -27.34 36.56
N GLU A 22 -52.47 -26.57 37.60
CA GLU A 22 -52.35 -27.06 38.99
C GLU A 22 -53.62 -27.80 39.48
N THR A 23 -54.78 -27.46 38.91
CA THR A 23 -56.08 -28.09 39.17
C THR A 23 -56.22 -29.52 38.65
N GLU A 24 -55.48 -29.93 37.63
CA GLU A 24 -55.52 -31.30 37.07
C GLU A 24 -54.60 -32.26 37.83
N ALA A 25 -53.51 -31.75 38.44
CA ALA A 25 -52.60 -32.55 39.25
C ALA A 25 -53.22 -33.04 40.57
N CYS A 26 -54.21 -32.31 41.09
CA CYS A 26 -54.82 -32.59 42.40
C CYS A 26 -55.86 -33.72 42.37
N ASN A 27 -56.30 -34.15 41.19
CA ASN A 27 -57.32 -35.20 40.99
C ASN A 27 -56.77 -36.53 40.44
N MET A 28 -55.44 -36.66 40.31
CA MET A 28 -54.79 -37.86 39.80
C MET A 28 -54.67 -38.97 40.85
N THR A 29 -54.78 -40.22 40.40
CA THR A 29 -54.49 -41.39 41.24
C THR A 29 -52.98 -41.50 41.51
N GLU A 30 -52.58 -42.10 42.63
CA GLU A 30 -51.16 -42.26 43.01
C GLU A 30 -50.32 -42.94 41.91
N LYS A 31 -50.93 -43.89 41.18
CA LYS A 31 -50.29 -44.58 40.06
C LYS A 31 -50.01 -43.64 38.88
N GLU A 32 -50.96 -42.76 38.55
CA GLU A 32 -50.80 -41.75 37.48
C GLU A 32 -49.75 -40.71 37.87
N PHE A 33 -49.70 -40.31 39.14
CA PHE A 33 -48.65 -39.42 39.66
C PHE A 33 -47.26 -40.05 39.56
N ARG A 34 -47.12 -41.32 39.97
CA ARG A 34 -45.84 -42.05 39.87
C ARG A 34 -45.37 -42.19 38.42
N VAL A 35 -46.28 -42.47 37.47
CA VAL A 35 -45.95 -42.54 36.04
C VAL A 35 -45.51 -41.17 35.50
N MET A 36 -46.25 -40.10 35.83
CA MET A 36 -45.89 -38.74 35.41
C MET A 36 -44.51 -38.31 35.93
N VAL A 37 -44.18 -38.62 37.18
CA VAL A 37 -42.87 -38.32 37.77
C VAL A 37 -41.76 -39.09 37.08
N VAL A 38 -41.96 -40.38 36.79
CA VAL A 38 -40.96 -41.20 36.07
C VAL A 38 -40.75 -40.66 34.65
N GLU A 39 -41.81 -40.31 33.93
CA GLU A 39 -41.70 -39.68 32.61
C GLU A 39 -40.99 -38.33 32.66
N PHE A 40 -41.27 -37.52 33.68
CA PHE A 40 -40.60 -36.24 33.87
C PHE A 40 -39.10 -36.40 34.13
N ILE A 41 -38.72 -37.36 34.97
CA ILE A 41 -37.32 -37.72 35.24
C ILE A 41 -36.62 -38.18 33.95
N GLN A 42 -37.24 -39.07 33.18
CA GLN A 42 -36.69 -39.54 31.91
C GLN A 42 -36.48 -38.40 30.91
N ARG A 43 -37.46 -37.48 30.79
CA ARG A 43 -37.33 -36.29 29.93
C ARG A 43 -36.22 -35.35 30.40
N MET A 44 -36.02 -35.20 31.70
CA MET A 44 -34.91 -34.43 32.23
C MET A 44 -33.57 -35.08 31.92
N ASP A 45 -33.45 -36.41 32.09
CA ASP A 45 -32.24 -37.15 31.77
C ASP A 45 -31.88 -37.05 30.28
N GLU A 46 -32.85 -37.14 29.38
CA GLU A 46 -32.64 -36.93 27.95
C GLU A 46 -32.11 -35.52 27.64
N LYS A 47 -32.70 -34.49 28.25
CA LYS A 47 -32.23 -33.11 28.09
C LYS A 47 -30.82 -32.91 28.62
N ILE A 48 -30.52 -33.46 29.81
CA ILE A 48 -29.18 -33.41 30.41
C ILE A 48 -28.17 -34.10 29.49
N ASN A 49 -28.48 -35.30 28.99
CA ASN A 49 -27.59 -36.04 28.10
C ASN A 49 -27.31 -35.30 26.78
N ASN A 50 -28.32 -34.66 26.19
CA ASN A 50 -28.13 -33.83 25.00
C ASN A 50 -27.28 -32.60 25.28
N LEU A 51 -27.47 -31.95 26.44
CA LEU A 51 -26.66 -30.81 26.85
C LEU A 51 -25.19 -31.21 27.06
N CYS A 52 -24.95 -32.35 27.71
CA CYS A 52 -23.61 -32.90 27.91
C CYS A 52 -22.92 -33.21 26.58
N LYS A 53 -23.62 -33.80 25.59
CA LYS A 53 -23.06 -34.05 24.26
C LYS A 53 -22.65 -32.76 23.55
N ASN A 54 -23.52 -31.75 23.54
CA ASN A 54 -23.20 -30.44 22.96
C ASN A 54 -21.99 -29.80 23.66
N GLN A 55 -21.86 -30.00 24.98
CA GLN A 55 -20.73 -29.49 25.75
C GLN A 55 -19.40 -30.16 25.35
N GLU A 56 -19.40 -31.47 25.10
CA GLU A 56 -18.20 -32.19 24.63
C GLU A 56 -17.81 -31.81 23.20
N GLU A 57 -18.79 -31.60 22.30
CA GLU A 57 -18.53 -31.08 20.95
C GLU A 57 -17.87 -29.69 21.01
N MET A 58 -18.42 -28.77 21.83
CA MET A 58 -17.82 -27.45 22.03
C MET A 58 -16.39 -27.53 22.60
N LYS A 59 -16.13 -28.43 23.56
CA LYS A 59 -14.77 -28.64 24.10
C LYS A 59 -13.79 -29.12 23.02
N SER A 60 -14.23 -30.03 22.15
CA SER A 60 -13.43 -30.53 21.02
C SER A 60 -13.09 -29.41 20.02
N ASP A 61 -14.05 -28.57 19.68
CA ASP A 61 -13.84 -27.42 18.79
C ASP A 61 -12.87 -26.40 19.41
N ILE A 62 -13.02 -26.12 20.72
CA ILE A 62 -12.10 -25.24 21.47
C ILE A 62 -10.68 -25.80 21.47
N ALA A 63 -10.51 -27.11 21.67
CA ALA A 63 -9.20 -27.75 21.63
C ALA A 63 -8.55 -27.63 20.23
N THR A 64 -9.36 -27.78 19.18
CA THR A 64 -8.90 -27.60 17.79
C THR A 64 -8.46 -26.15 17.55
N ILE A 65 -9.26 -25.16 17.98
CA ILE A 65 -8.91 -23.74 17.90
C ILE A 65 -7.60 -23.46 18.64
N LYS A 66 -7.46 -23.96 19.87
CA LYS A 66 -6.25 -23.79 20.67
C LYS A 66 -4.99 -24.27 19.94
N ASN A 67 -5.03 -25.48 19.38
CA ASN A 67 -3.90 -26.04 18.64
C ASN A 67 -3.58 -25.21 17.38
N THR A 68 -4.60 -24.71 16.67
CA THR A 68 -4.36 -23.82 15.52
C THR A 68 -3.76 -22.48 15.93
N MET A 69 -4.20 -21.91 17.05
CA MET A 69 -3.69 -20.66 17.61
C MET A 69 -2.21 -20.80 18.01
N GLU A 70 -1.85 -21.91 18.66
CA GLU A 70 -0.46 -22.22 19.02
C GLU A 70 0.42 -22.32 17.77
N SER A 71 -0.04 -23.01 16.73
CA SER A 71 0.68 -23.08 15.44
C SER A 71 0.84 -21.71 14.77
N PHE A 72 -0.19 -20.86 14.80
CA PHE A 72 -0.10 -19.48 14.29
C PHE A 72 0.92 -18.66 15.08
N ASN A 73 0.94 -18.77 16.41
CA ASN A 73 1.88 -18.04 17.25
C ASN A 73 3.33 -18.45 16.96
N SER A 74 3.63 -19.74 16.79
CA SER A 74 4.98 -20.18 16.42
C SER A 74 5.43 -19.61 15.07
N ARG A 75 4.53 -19.58 14.08
CA ARG A 75 4.82 -19.00 12.75
C ARG A 75 4.99 -17.48 12.80
N LEU A 76 4.26 -16.81 13.69
CA LEU A 76 4.39 -15.38 13.90
C LEU A 76 5.76 -15.06 14.52
N GLN A 77 6.17 -15.82 15.54
CA GLN A 77 7.47 -15.67 16.17
C GLN A 77 8.61 -15.84 15.17
N GLU A 78 8.53 -16.88 14.32
CA GLU A 78 9.53 -17.10 13.25
C GLU A 78 9.56 -15.91 12.26
N ALA A 79 8.41 -15.33 11.93
CA ALA A 79 8.35 -14.16 11.06
C ALA A 79 8.94 -12.91 11.72
N GLU A 80 8.71 -12.70 13.01
CA GLU A 80 9.28 -11.61 13.80
C GLU A 80 10.81 -11.70 13.86
N ASP A 81 11.35 -12.90 14.14
CA ASP A 81 12.80 -13.13 14.19
C ASP A 81 13.45 -12.85 12.83
N ARG A 82 12.80 -13.27 11.73
CA ARG A 82 13.27 -13.00 10.35
C ARG A 82 13.21 -11.52 9.99
N ILE A 83 12.21 -10.78 10.48
CA ILE A 83 12.13 -9.34 10.26
C ILE A 83 13.25 -8.65 11.02
N SER A 84 13.52 -9.04 12.26
CA SER A 84 14.63 -8.50 13.06
C SER A 84 15.99 -8.70 12.36
N GLU A 85 16.23 -9.88 11.79
CA GLU A 85 17.48 -10.14 11.06
C GLU A 85 17.60 -9.27 9.78
N LEU A 86 16.50 -9.08 9.05
CA LEU A 86 16.47 -8.23 7.87
C LEU A 86 16.69 -6.75 8.22
N GLU A 87 16.16 -6.26 9.34
CA GLU A 87 16.39 -4.90 9.82
C GLU A 87 17.88 -4.65 10.08
N ASP A 88 18.56 -5.58 10.74
CA ASP A 88 20.01 -5.53 10.97
C ASP A 88 20.80 -5.51 9.65
N GLN A 89 20.39 -6.31 8.66
CA GLN A 89 21.03 -6.35 7.34
C GLN A 89 20.86 -5.02 6.59
N VAL A 90 19.65 -4.44 6.61
CA VAL A 90 19.36 -3.15 5.99
C VAL A 90 20.19 -2.04 6.64
N GLN A 91 20.36 -2.06 7.95
CA GLN A 91 21.18 -1.07 8.65
C GLN A 91 22.67 -1.17 8.25
N LYS A 92 23.20 -2.39 8.12
CA LYS A 92 24.57 -2.62 7.62
C LYS A 92 24.74 -2.15 6.18
N GLN A 93 23.76 -2.42 5.30
CA GLN A 93 23.78 -1.94 3.91
C GLN A 93 23.75 -0.41 3.84
N ALA A 94 22.89 0.24 4.62
CA ALA A 94 22.80 1.71 4.67
C ALA A 94 24.12 2.35 5.11
N GLN A 95 24.83 1.76 6.09
CA GLN A 95 26.15 2.23 6.50
C GLN A 95 27.20 2.06 5.38
N ALA A 96 27.17 0.94 4.64
CA ALA A 96 28.06 0.70 3.51
C ALA A 96 27.82 1.70 2.36
N GLU A 97 26.56 1.99 2.04
CA GLU A 97 26.20 3.00 1.03
C GLU A 97 26.70 4.39 1.39
N GLN A 98 26.58 4.81 2.65
CA GLN A 98 27.11 6.09 3.10
C GLN A 98 28.64 6.18 2.96
N GLN A 99 29.36 5.07 3.19
CA GLN A 99 30.81 5.04 2.97
C GLN A 99 31.16 5.14 1.48
N LEU A 100 30.40 4.47 0.61
CA LEU A 100 30.59 4.54 -0.84
C LEU A 100 30.33 5.96 -1.35
N GLU A 101 29.29 6.63 -0.85
CA GLU A 101 28.96 8.01 -1.22
C GLU A 101 30.09 8.98 -0.85
N LYS A 102 30.69 8.83 0.35
CA LYS A 102 31.86 9.62 0.76
C LYS A 102 33.07 9.41 -0.15
N LYS A 103 33.30 8.19 -0.64
CA LYS A 103 34.38 7.90 -1.58
C LYS A 103 34.14 8.56 -2.95
N ILE A 104 32.91 8.50 -3.45
CA ILE A 104 32.52 9.14 -4.72
C ILE A 104 32.72 10.66 -4.63
N LYS A 105 32.26 11.30 -3.54
CA LYS A 105 32.45 12.75 -3.34
C LYS A 105 33.93 13.16 -3.36
N LYS A 106 34.79 12.41 -2.67
CA LYS A 106 36.24 12.65 -2.69
C LYS A 106 36.86 12.49 -4.08
N GLN A 107 36.44 11.48 -4.83
CA GLN A 107 36.91 11.27 -6.20
C GLN A 107 36.43 12.40 -7.13
N GLU A 108 35.20 12.86 -6.96
CA GLU A 108 34.65 13.98 -7.73
C GLU A 108 35.40 15.29 -7.46
N GLU A 109 35.72 15.58 -6.19
CA GLU A 109 36.53 16.73 -5.80
C GLU A 109 37.93 16.67 -6.42
N SER A 110 38.60 15.51 -6.34
CA SER A 110 39.92 15.32 -6.95
C SER A 110 39.91 15.51 -8.48
N LEU A 111 38.88 15.01 -9.17
CA LEU A 111 38.72 15.22 -10.62
C LEU A 111 38.44 16.70 -10.95
N ARG A 112 37.71 17.40 -10.09
CA ARG A 112 37.44 18.84 -10.24
C ARG A 112 38.72 19.65 -10.09
N GLU A 113 39.52 19.36 -9.08
CA GLU A 113 40.85 19.99 -8.89
C GLU A 113 41.77 19.74 -10.09
N LEU A 114 41.84 18.49 -10.58
CA LEU A 114 42.65 18.17 -11.75
C LEU A 114 42.19 18.94 -13.00
N ARG A 115 40.87 19.03 -13.21
CA ARG A 115 40.29 19.79 -14.31
C ARG A 115 40.61 21.28 -14.22
N ASP A 116 40.49 21.87 -13.03
CA ASP A 116 40.78 23.28 -12.81
C ASP A 116 42.28 23.59 -12.96
N ASN A 117 43.15 22.66 -12.57
CA ASN A 117 44.58 22.74 -12.82
C ASN A 117 44.90 22.73 -14.32
N MET A 118 44.30 21.81 -15.10
CA MET A 118 44.50 21.77 -16.56
C MET A 118 44.05 23.07 -17.25
N LYS A 119 42.98 23.71 -16.76
CA LYS A 119 42.51 25.01 -17.28
C LYS A 119 43.43 26.19 -16.95
N ARG A 120 44.18 26.12 -15.85
CA ARG A 120 45.13 27.16 -15.43
C ARG A 120 46.49 27.05 -16.11
N SER A 121 46.79 25.91 -16.72
CA SER A 121 47.96 25.72 -17.55
C SER A 121 47.88 26.64 -18.77
N ASN A 122 48.47 27.83 -18.69
CA ASN A 122 48.65 28.75 -19.82
C ASN A 122 49.71 28.18 -20.78
N MET A 123 49.36 27.13 -21.52
CA MET A 123 50.18 26.67 -22.64
C MET A 123 50.01 27.66 -23.80
N ARG A 124 51.09 28.37 -24.13
CA ARG A 124 51.16 29.26 -25.29
C ARG A 124 51.79 28.48 -26.44
N ILE A 125 50.99 28.10 -27.45
CA ILE A 125 51.53 27.49 -28.67
C ILE A 125 52.07 28.64 -29.54
N ILE A 126 53.39 28.77 -29.62
CA ILE A 126 54.06 29.82 -30.41
C ILE A 126 53.95 29.43 -31.90
N GLY A 127 53.37 30.31 -32.72
CA GLY A 127 53.19 30.09 -34.17
C GLY A 127 51.74 30.07 -34.64
N LEU A 128 50.77 30.16 -33.72
CA LEU A 128 49.34 30.14 -34.02
C LEU A 128 48.69 31.53 -33.84
N PRO A 129 48.04 32.11 -34.86
CA PRO A 129 47.29 33.36 -34.69
C PRO A 129 46.05 33.16 -33.80
N GLU A 130 45.91 34.00 -32.76
CA GLU A 130 44.77 33.97 -31.83
C GLU A 130 43.44 34.24 -32.56
N GLY A 131 42.43 33.38 -32.35
CA GLY A 131 41.06 33.55 -32.86
C GLY A 131 40.65 32.65 -34.03
N GLN A 132 41.55 31.81 -34.56
CA GLN A 132 41.24 30.90 -35.68
C GLN A 132 40.43 29.65 -35.27
N GLU A 133 40.36 29.37 -33.96
CA GLU A 133 39.65 28.21 -33.40
C GLU A 133 38.11 28.32 -33.51
N GLU A 134 37.55 29.54 -33.47
CA GLU A 134 36.09 29.75 -33.45
C GLU A 134 35.44 29.61 -34.84
N GLN A 135 36.21 29.75 -35.94
CA GLN A 135 35.65 29.83 -37.29
C GLN A 135 35.84 28.56 -38.14
N GLN A 136 36.89 27.77 -37.92
CA GLN A 136 37.19 26.61 -38.80
C GLN A 136 37.53 25.30 -38.09
N GLY A 137 37.52 25.25 -36.77
CA GLY A 137 37.90 24.05 -36.03
C GLY A 137 39.41 23.76 -36.13
N LEU A 138 39.96 23.11 -35.11
CA LEU A 138 41.39 22.81 -35.00
C LEU A 138 41.85 21.69 -35.95
N GLU A 139 40.93 21.05 -36.68
CA GLU A 139 41.24 19.87 -37.51
C GLU A 139 42.17 20.20 -38.69
N ASN A 140 41.96 21.32 -39.38
CA ASN A 140 42.73 21.67 -40.57
C ASN A 140 44.19 22.01 -40.23
N LEU A 141 44.40 22.64 -39.08
CA LEU A 141 45.73 22.99 -38.59
C LEU A 141 46.52 21.77 -38.11
N PHE A 142 45.85 20.83 -37.44
CA PHE A 142 46.47 19.58 -37.02
C PHE A 142 46.89 18.74 -38.23
N GLU A 143 46.07 18.70 -39.29
CA GLU A 143 46.46 18.04 -40.54
C GLU A 143 47.69 18.72 -41.18
N GLU A 144 47.75 20.06 -41.22
CA GLU A 144 48.87 20.80 -41.80
C GLU A 144 50.20 20.54 -41.07
N ILE A 145 50.20 20.66 -39.73
CA ILE A 145 51.39 20.41 -38.89
C ILE A 145 51.88 18.96 -39.00
N MET A 146 50.95 18.00 -39.06
CA MET A 146 51.26 16.58 -39.22
C MET A 146 51.86 16.29 -40.59
N THR A 147 51.34 16.90 -41.66
CA THR A 147 51.90 16.74 -43.01
C THR A 147 53.27 17.39 -43.18
N GLU A 148 53.54 18.49 -42.48
CA GLU A 148 54.83 19.20 -42.59
C GLU A 148 55.96 18.47 -41.85
N ASN A 149 55.68 17.84 -40.70
CA ASN A 149 56.70 17.19 -39.88
C ASN A 149 56.81 15.67 -40.08
N PHE A 150 55.74 14.98 -40.51
CA PHE A 150 55.71 13.51 -40.63
C PHE A 150 54.99 13.05 -41.92
N PRO A 151 55.62 13.22 -43.11
CA PRO A 151 54.98 12.98 -44.40
C PRO A 151 54.57 11.52 -44.66
N ASP A 152 55.13 10.55 -43.92
CA ASP A 152 54.86 9.11 -44.09
C ASP A 152 53.76 8.55 -43.16
N MET A 153 53.12 9.38 -42.33
CA MET A 153 51.96 8.94 -41.55
C MET A 153 50.68 9.08 -42.38
N GLY A 154 50.11 7.95 -42.82
CA GLY A 154 48.83 7.92 -43.52
C GLY A 154 47.72 8.66 -42.74
N LYS A 155 46.78 9.27 -43.47
CA LYS A 155 45.73 10.15 -42.92
C LYS A 155 45.01 9.53 -41.72
N ILE A 156 45.26 10.05 -40.53
CA ILE A 156 44.50 9.70 -39.33
C ILE A 156 43.25 10.58 -39.31
N LYS A 157 42.08 9.99 -39.56
CA LYS A 157 40.81 10.71 -39.42
C LYS A 157 40.57 11.07 -37.96
N VAL A 158 40.77 12.34 -37.62
CA VAL A 158 40.29 12.89 -36.34
C VAL A 158 38.76 12.96 -36.45
N THR A 159 38.08 12.09 -35.71
CA THR A 159 36.62 12.19 -35.60
C THR A 159 36.35 13.22 -34.51
N GLN A 160 35.63 14.30 -34.81
CA GLN A 160 35.20 15.25 -33.78
C GLN A 160 34.49 14.47 -32.67
N GLY A 161 35.11 14.42 -31.49
CA GLY A 161 34.49 13.91 -30.30
C GLY A 161 33.39 14.89 -29.91
N THR A 162 32.16 14.62 -30.33
CA THR A 162 30.98 15.33 -29.84
C THR A 162 31.03 15.34 -28.32
N ALA A 163 31.03 16.51 -27.70
CA ALA A 163 30.90 16.64 -26.26
C ALA A 163 29.64 15.87 -25.83
N MET A 164 29.81 14.77 -25.10
CA MET A 164 28.69 14.01 -24.56
C MET A 164 27.98 14.88 -23.51
N ASN A 165 26.88 15.52 -23.91
CA ASN A 165 25.81 15.84 -22.98
C ASN A 165 25.34 14.52 -22.34
N PRO A 166 25.16 14.42 -21.02
CA PRO A 166 24.64 13.22 -20.39
C PRO A 166 23.14 13.11 -20.67
N GLY A 167 22.81 12.72 -21.90
CA GLY A 167 21.51 12.18 -22.26
C GLY A 167 21.42 10.75 -21.79
N THR A 168 20.32 10.43 -21.12
CA THR A 168 19.88 9.10 -20.68
C THR A 168 20.21 7.99 -21.68
N PRO A 169 20.81 6.86 -21.26
CA PRO A 169 21.14 5.77 -22.18
C PRO A 169 19.86 5.08 -22.69
N ASP A 170 19.70 5.05 -24.01
CA ASP A 170 18.72 4.21 -24.71
C ASP A 170 19.27 2.76 -24.76
N PRO A 171 18.54 1.75 -24.26
CA PRO A 171 19.09 0.41 -24.10
C PRO A 171 18.95 -0.37 -25.40
N LYS A 172 19.96 -0.28 -26.28
CA LYS A 172 20.26 -1.31 -27.27
C LYS A 172 21.65 -1.12 -27.85
N GLN A 173 22.41 -2.23 -27.83
CA GLN A 173 23.69 -2.49 -28.48
C GLN A 173 24.94 -2.07 -27.71
N HIS A 174 25.32 -2.88 -26.72
CA HIS A 174 26.70 -3.29 -26.55
C HIS A 174 26.74 -4.82 -26.44
N GLN A 175 27.42 -5.42 -27.39
CA GLN A 175 27.69 -6.85 -27.46
C GLN A 175 28.90 -7.11 -26.56
N TYR A 176 28.65 -7.42 -25.30
CA TYR A 176 29.64 -8.01 -24.41
C TYR A 176 29.66 -9.52 -24.62
N ALA A 177 30.85 -10.09 -24.47
CA ALA A 177 31.12 -11.51 -24.54
C ALA A 177 30.17 -12.34 -23.67
N ASP A 178 29.87 -13.52 -24.19
CA ASP A 178 28.97 -14.54 -23.65
C ASP A 178 29.39 -15.01 -22.23
N PRO A 179 28.52 -14.93 -21.20
CA PRO A 179 28.82 -15.41 -19.85
C PRO A 179 28.75 -16.93 -19.65
N GLU A 180 28.64 -17.78 -20.68
CA GLU A 180 28.53 -19.24 -20.50
C GLU A 180 29.84 -20.00 -20.19
N GLU A 181 31.01 -19.36 -20.14
CA GLU A 181 32.24 -20.01 -19.66
C GLU A 181 32.64 -19.59 -18.24
N LEU A 182 31.83 -19.94 -17.23
CA LEU A 182 32.27 -20.20 -15.84
C LEU A 182 31.09 -20.69 -14.98
N CYS A 183 30.58 -21.89 -15.26
CA CYS A 183 30.28 -22.91 -14.25
C CYS A 183 29.60 -24.13 -14.90
N THR A 184 30.40 -25.10 -15.35
CA THR A 184 29.95 -26.48 -15.46
C THR A 184 30.10 -27.15 -14.09
N PHE A 185 29.01 -27.33 -13.35
CA PHE A 185 28.65 -28.61 -12.69
C PHE A 185 27.37 -28.48 -11.83
N SER A 186 26.25 -29.03 -12.33
CA SER A 186 25.46 -30.09 -11.69
C SER A 186 23.95 -30.02 -12.00
N ARG A 187 23.61 -30.73 -13.10
CA ARG A 187 22.42 -31.55 -13.37
C ARG A 187 21.01 -31.14 -12.88
N LYS A 188 20.19 -30.90 -13.91
CA LYS A 188 18.90 -31.55 -14.28
C LYS A 188 17.65 -31.25 -13.43
N GLY A 189 16.72 -30.51 -14.06
CA GLY A 189 15.29 -30.57 -13.80
C GLY A 189 14.50 -29.56 -14.67
N GLN A 190 14.05 -29.99 -15.85
CA GLN A 190 13.13 -29.22 -16.70
C GLN A 190 11.79 -28.99 -16.00
N ILE A 191 11.36 -27.73 -15.81
CA ILE A 191 9.93 -27.36 -15.76
C ILE A 191 9.75 -25.98 -16.39
N SER A 192 8.99 -25.92 -17.48
CA SER A 192 8.61 -24.70 -18.23
C SER A 192 7.83 -23.69 -17.35
N PRO A 193 7.97 -22.36 -17.53
CA PRO A 193 7.18 -21.40 -16.77
C PRO A 193 5.74 -21.37 -17.27
N ARG A 194 4.85 -22.04 -16.53
CA ARG A 194 3.40 -21.87 -16.63
C ARG A 194 3.06 -20.49 -16.05
N LYS A 195 2.44 -19.62 -16.86
CA LYS A 195 1.92 -18.29 -16.46
C LYS A 195 1.20 -18.39 -15.11
N ARG A 196 1.76 -17.78 -14.05
CA ARG A 196 1.08 -17.65 -12.75
C ARG A 196 0.49 -16.25 -12.64
N ALA A 197 -0.79 -16.24 -12.28
CA ALA A 197 -1.59 -15.06 -12.02
C ALA A 197 -0.94 -14.20 -10.93
N ASN A 198 -1.00 -12.89 -11.14
CA ASN A 198 -0.34 -11.87 -10.35
C ASN A 198 -1.11 -11.65 -9.03
N THR A 199 -0.65 -12.27 -7.94
CA THR A 199 -1.04 -11.86 -6.58
C THR A 199 -0.07 -10.77 -6.15
N MET A 200 -0.52 -9.51 -6.17
CA MET A 200 0.30 -8.36 -5.78
C MET A 200 0.75 -8.48 -4.32
N THR A 201 2.05 -8.35 -4.09
CA THR A 201 2.66 -8.20 -2.76
C THR A 201 2.81 -6.71 -2.44
N ASP A 202 2.31 -6.28 -1.27
CA ASP A 202 2.32 -4.89 -0.78
C ASP A 202 3.73 -4.33 -0.50
N SER A 203 4.78 -5.15 -0.60
CA SER A 203 6.15 -4.77 -0.27
C SER A 203 6.82 -3.81 -1.27
N LYS A 204 6.17 -3.47 -2.39
CA LYS A 204 6.75 -2.61 -3.45
C LYS A 204 6.59 -1.10 -3.23
N TYR A 205 5.82 -0.65 -2.23
CA TYR A 205 5.50 0.77 -2.07
C TYR A 205 6.47 1.55 -1.15
N PHE A 206 7.39 0.88 -0.46
CA PHE A 206 8.22 1.50 0.60
C PHE A 206 9.64 1.89 0.17
N THR A 207 10.04 1.73 -1.10
CA THR A 207 11.48 1.77 -1.49
C THR A 207 11.93 2.86 -2.46
N THR A 208 11.12 3.88 -2.79
CA THR A 208 11.50 4.86 -3.82
C THR A 208 11.82 6.24 -3.22
N ASN A 209 13.10 6.62 -3.29
CA ASN A 209 13.63 7.92 -2.83
C ASN A 209 14.37 8.64 -3.97
N LYS A 210 13.71 8.84 -5.12
CA LYS A 210 14.28 9.56 -6.28
C LYS A 210 13.70 10.96 -6.40
N LYS A 211 14.57 11.98 -6.59
CA LYS A 211 14.17 13.35 -6.95
C LYS A 211 13.38 13.31 -8.27
N GLY A 212 12.14 13.83 -8.26
CA GLY A 212 11.22 13.79 -9.41
C GLY A 212 9.98 12.89 -9.23
N GLU A 213 9.93 12.08 -8.17
CA GLU A 213 8.82 11.17 -7.89
C GLU A 213 7.45 11.86 -7.76
N ILE A 214 7.40 13.05 -7.15
CA ILE A 214 6.16 13.82 -6.98
C ILE A 214 5.56 14.20 -8.34
N PHE A 215 6.40 14.59 -9.32
CA PHE A 215 5.94 14.92 -10.66
C PHE A 215 5.38 13.70 -11.40
N GLU A 216 6.03 12.55 -11.25
CA GLU A 216 5.55 11.29 -11.83
C GLU A 216 4.22 10.84 -11.19
N LEU A 217 4.09 10.97 -9.87
CA LEU A 217 2.85 10.68 -9.14
C LEU A 217 1.71 11.57 -9.62
N LYS A 218 1.97 12.87 -9.83
CA LYS A 218 0.98 13.80 -10.39
C LYS A 218 0.46 13.36 -11.76
N ALA A 219 1.35 12.90 -12.65
CA ALA A 219 0.96 12.37 -13.94
C ALA A 219 0.17 11.06 -13.83
N GLN A 220 0.50 10.19 -12.86
CA GLN A 220 -0.22 8.93 -12.62
C GLN A 220 -1.60 9.15 -12.00
N LEU A 221 -1.77 10.16 -11.13
CA LEU A 221 -3.06 10.54 -10.53
C LEU A 221 -4.06 11.06 -11.56
N ASN A 222 -3.60 11.72 -12.61
CA ASN A 222 -4.44 12.21 -13.71
C ASN A 222 -4.58 11.20 -14.86
N ASN A 223 -4.17 9.94 -14.67
CA ASN A 223 -4.28 8.93 -15.71
C ASN A 223 -5.74 8.51 -15.92
N GLU A 224 -6.14 8.32 -17.18
CA GLU A 224 -7.49 7.84 -17.54
C GLU A 224 -7.82 6.49 -16.87
N LYS A 225 -6.81 5.60 -16.77
CA LYS A 225 -6.99 4.26 -16.20
C LYS A 225 -7.17 4.31 -14.68
N LYS A 226 -8.34 3.86 -14.20
CA LYS A 226 -8.69 3.80 -12.76
C LYS A 226 -7.66 3.03 -11.92
N ASP A 227 -7.12 1.93 -12.44
CA ASP A 227 -6.12 1.13 -11.73
C ASP A 227 -4.81 1.90 -11.50
N LYS A 228 -4.37 2.68 -12.49
CA LYS A 228 -3.16 3.50 -12.36
C LYS A 228 -3.34 4.59 -11.32
N ARG A 229 -4.53 5.21 -11.27
CA ARG A 229 -4.86 6.21 -10.23
C ARG A 229 -4.84 5.60 -8.84
N LYS A 230 -5.42 4.41 -8.68
CA LYS A 230 -5.40 3.68 -7.41
C LYS A 230 -3.98 3.38 -6.95
N GLU A 231 -3.13 2.87 -7.84
CA GLU A 231 -1.73 2.61 -7.56
C GLU A 231 -0.94 3.89 -7.23
N ALA A 232 -1.26 5.00 -7.89
CA ALA A 232 -0.67 6.30 -7.59
C ALA A 232 -1.05 6.77 -6.18
N VAL A 233 -2.33 6.70 -5.79
CA VAL A 233 -2.78 7.10 -4.44
C VAL A 233 -2.13 6.24 -3.35
N LYS A 234 -1.95 4.93 -3.58
CA LYS A 234 -1.21 4.07 -2.64
C LYS A 234 0.22 4.55 -2.42
N LYS A 235 0.93 4.90 -3.49
CA LYS A 235 2.29 5.47 -3.40
C LYS A 235 2.30 6.83 -2.69
N VAL A 236 1.29 7.67 -2.92
CA VAL A 236 1.13 8.94 -2.19
C VAL A 236 0.98 8.70 -0.69
N ILE A 237 0.17 7.72 -0.28
CA ILE A 237 0.01 7.35 1.13
C ILE A 237 1.31 6.78 1.70
N ALA A 238 2.01 5.93 0.97
CA ALA A 238 3.31 5.41 1.40
C ALA A 238 4.33 6.56 1.63
N ALA A 239 4.41 7.51 0.70
CA ALA A 239 5.25 8.69 0.83
C ALA A 239 4.85 9.57 2.04
N MET A 240 3.54 9.74 2.26
CA MET A 240 2.98 10.45 3.42
C MET A 240 3.37 9.77 4.75
N THR A 241 3.33 8.43 4.81
CA THR A 241 3.72 7.65 5.99
C THR A 241 5.22 7.77 6.31
N VAL A 242 6.06 7.95 5.28
CA VAL A 242 7.51 8.22 5.42
C VAL A 242 7.80 9.69 5.79
N GLY A 243 6.78 10.55 5.84
CA GLY A 243 6.91 11.96 6.22
C GLY A 243 7.33 12.88 5.07
N LYS A 244 7.24 12.43 3.81
CA LYS A 244 7.46 13.32 2.65
C LYS A 244 6.28 14.27 2.49
N ASP A 245 6.56 15.52 2.14
CA ASP A 245 5.51 16.48 1.81
C ASP A 245 4.92 16.18 0.42
N VAL A 246 3.69 15.67 0.41
CA VAL A 246 2.88 15.41 -0.79
C VAL A 246 1.68 16.35 -0.89
N SER A 247 1.70 17.50 -0.21
CA SER A 247 0.66 18.53 -0.26
C SER A 247 0.43 19.08 -1.68
N SER A 248 1.47 19.16 -2.50
CA SER A 248 1.40 19.61 -3.90
C SER A 248 0.51 18.75 -4.81
N LEU A 249 0.20 17.52 -4.39
CA LEU A 249 -0.67 16.57 -5.11
C LEU A 249 -2.14 16.70 -4.70
N PHE A 250 -2.48 17.59 -3.76
CA PHE A 250 -3.81 17.72 -3.19
C PHE A 250 -4.93 17.87 -4.25
N PRO A 251 -4.84 18.77 -5.24
CA PRO A 251 -5.90 18.92 -6.24
C PRO A 251 -6.12 17.64 -7.05
N ASP A 252 -5.02 16.94 -7.39
CA ASP A 252 -5.04 15.71 -8.18
C ASP A 252 -5.64 14.55 -7.37
N VAL A 253 -5.37 14.49 -6.06
CA VAL A 253 -5.93 13.49 -5.13
C VAL A 253 -7.43 13.75 -4.88
N VAL A 254 -7.85 15.01 -4.70
CA VAL A 254 -9.28 15.36 -4.53
C VAL A 254 -10.09 15.05 -5.78
N ASN A 255 -9.54 15.25 -6.98
CA ASN A 255 -10.20 14.84 -8.22
C ASN A 255 -10.43 13.32 -8.28
N CYS A 256 -9.59 12.52 -7.62
CA CYS A 256 -9.79 11.07 -7.52
C CYS A 256 -10.91 10.65 -6.54
N MET A 257 -11.46 11.58 -5.74
CA MET A 257 -12.56 11.31 -4.80
C MET A 257 -13.90 11.03 -5.51
N GLN A 258 -14.11 11.63 -6.69
CA GLN A 258 -15.31 11.48 -7.52
C GLN A 258 -15.25 10.15 -8.30
N THR A 259 -15.21 9.04 -7.58
CA THR A 259 -15.14 7.69 -8.13
C THR A 259 -16.03 6.74 -7.33
N ASP A 260 -16.62 5.77 -8.01
CA ASP A 260 -17.46 4.74 -7.38
C ASP A 260 -16.61 3.62 -6.75
N ASN A 261 -15.29 3.62 -7.00
CA ASN A 261 -14.39 2.63 -6.42
C ASN A 261 -14.18 2.91 -4.92
N LEU A 262 -14.81 2.08 -4.09
CA LEU A 262 -14.76 2.20 -2.63
C LEU A 262 -13.34 2.15 -2.05
N GLU A 263 -12.45 1.34 -2.64
CA GLU A 263 -11.07 1.22 -2.16
C GLU A 263 -10.28 2.51 -2.43
N LEU A 264 -10.42 3.08 -3.64
CA LEU A 264 -9.80 4.36 -3.97
C LEU A 264 -10.35 5.48 -3.09
N LYS A 265 -11.66 5.51 -2.84
CA LYS A 265 -12.29 6.50 -1.96
C LYS A 265 -11.77 6.41 -0.52
N LYS A 266 -11.61 5.20 0.03
CA LYS A 266 -10.99 4.99 1.37
C LYS A 266 -9.56 5.54 1.45
N LEU A 267 -8.76 5.32 0.40
CA LEU A 267 -7.39 5.83 0.34
C LEU A 267 -7.36 7.36 0.29
N VAL A 268 -8.21 7.98 -0.55
CA VAL A 268 -8.34 9.45 -0.62
C VAL A 268 -8.82 10.04 0.70
N TYR A 269 -9.78 9.41 1.36
CA TYR A 269 -10.27 9.86 2.67
C TYR A 269 -9.19 9.79 3.76
N LEU A 270 -8.37 8.72 3.77
CA LEU A 270 -7.24 8.61 4.68
C LEU A 270 -6.25 9.77 4.50
N TYR A 271 -5.95 10.11 3.25
CA TYR A 271 -5.09 11.25 2.91
C TYR A 271 -5.69 12.57 3.45
N LEU A 272 -6.98 12.81 3.23
CA LEU A 272 -7.66 14.04 3.69
C LEU A 272 -7.66 14.17 5.22
N VAL A 273 -7.99 13.10 5.95
CA VAL A 273 -8.01 13.13 7.42
C VAL A 273 -6.63 13.40 8.00
N ASN A 274 -5.57 12.85 7.38
CA ASN A 274 -4.21 13.06 7.85
C ASN A 274 -3.75 14.52 7.63
N TYR A 275 -4.05 15.08 6.45
CA TYR A 275 -3.68 16.46 6.12
C TYR A 275 -4.56 17.53 6.78
N ALA A 276 -5.79 17.19 7.19
CA ALA A 276 -6.71 18.15 7.81
C ALA A 276 -6.17 18.78 9.10
N LYS A 277 -5.30 18.08 9.85
CA LYS A 277 -4.67 18.63 11.06
C LYS A 277 -3.63 19.70 10.75
N SER A 278 -2.84 19.50 9.70
CA SER A 278 -1.73 20.39 9.33
C SER A 278 -2.18 21.53 8.43
N GLN A 279 -3.20 21.29 7.59
CA GLN A 279 -3.67 22.20 6.55
C GLN A 279 -5.20 22.11 6.41
N PRO A 280 -5.96 22.80 7.28
CA PRO A 280 -7.42 22.73 7.32
C PRO A 280 -8.10 23.30 6.06
N ASP A 281 -7.49 24.32 5.42
CA ASP A 281 -8.01 24.93 4.19
C ASP A 281 -8.13 23.93 3.04
N MET A 282 -7.21 22.97 2.99
CA MET A 282 -7.28 21.89 2.03
C MET A 282 -8.50 21.00 2.29
N ALA A 283 -8.74 20.59 3.54
CA ALA A 283 -9.90 19.79 3.88
C ALA A 283 -11.24 20.48 3.53
N ILE A 284 -11.31 21.81 3.67
CA ILE A 284 -12.51 22.59 3.32
C ILE A 284 -12.86 22.46 1.83
N MET A 285 -11.86 22.39 0.94
CA MET A 285 -12.10 22.22 -0.51
C MET A 285 -12.78 20.87 -0.85
N ALA A 286 -12.63 19.85 0.00
CA ALA A 286 -13.22 18.53 -0.21
C ALA A 286 -14.67 18.40 0.31
N VAL A 287 -15.16 19.35 1.11
CA VAL A 287 -16.46 19.28 1.80
C VAL A 287 -17.63 19.07 0.84
N ASN A 288 -17.65 19.79 -0.28
CA ASN A 288 -18.73 19.66 -1.26
C ASN A 288 -18.86 18.24 -1.83
N SER A 289 -17.74 17.53 -1.97
CA SER A 289 -17.74 16.15 -2.43
C SER A 289 -18.17 15.20 -1.32
N PHE A 290 -17.77 15.43 -0.07
CA PHE A 290 -18.27 14.65 1.07
C PHE A 290 -19.80 14.75 1.20
N VAL A 291 -20.36 15.96 1.05
CA VAL A 291 -21.82 16.16 1.11
C VAL A 291 -22.52 15.37 0.01
N LYS A 292 -21.96 15.34 -1.21
CA LYS A 292 -22.47 14.48 -2.30
C LYS A 292 -22.38 12.99 -1.96
N ASP A 293 -21.28 12.55 -1.37
CA ASP A 293 -21.07 11.15 -0.99
C ASP A 293 -22.00 10.70 0.15
N CYS A 294 -22.47 11.62 1.00
CA CYS A 294 -23.50 11.36 2.00
C CYS A 294 -24.88 11.08 1.39
N GLU A 295 -25.09 11.42 0.11
CA GLU A 295 -26.33 11.16 -0.64
C GLU A 295 -26.16 10.06 -1.69
N ASP A 296 -25.04 9.33 -1.66
CA ASP A 296 -24.74 8.27 -2.61
C ASP A 296 -25.73 7.08 -2.50
N PRO A 297 -26.12 6.41 -3.60
CA PRO A 297 -26.97 5.22 -3.54
C PRO A 297 -26.41 4.09 -2.68
N ASN A 298 -25.08 3.97 -2.60
CA ASN A 298 -24.39 2.94 -1.85
C ASN A 298 -24.30 3.30 -0.34
N PRO A 299 -24.94 2.52 0.56
CA PRO A 299 -24.91 2.78 1.99
C PRO A 299 -23.49 2.77 2.58
N LEU A 300 -22.56 2.00 2.00
CA LEU A 300 -21.16 1.98 2.46
C LEU A 300 -20.45 3.30 2.18
N ILE A 301 -20.77 3.97 1.07
CA ILE A 301 -20.18 5.28 0.73
C ILE A 301 -20.78 6.36 1.63
N ARG A 302 -22.11 6.38 1.84
CA ARG A 302 -22.79 7.31 2.76
C ARG A 302 -22.21 7.22 4.17
N ALA A 303 -22.16 6.02 4.73
CA ALA A 303 -21.63 5.78 6.07
C ALA A 303 -20.15 6.19 6.19
N LEU A 304 -19.34 5.89 5.18
CA LEU A 304 -17.93 6.22 5.15
C LEU A 304 -17.70 7.75 5.10
N ALA A 305 -18.49 8.47 4.30
CA ALA A 305 -18.42 9.93 4.16
C ALA A 305 -18.72 10.62 5.50
N VAL A 306 -19.85 10.28 6.13
CA VAL A 306 -20.24 10.85 7.44
C VAL A 306 -19.20 10.57 8.52
N ARG A 307 -18.71 9.32 8.59
CA ARG A 307 -17.67 8.95 9.56
C ARG A 307 -16.39 9.75 9.35
N THR A 308 -16.01 9.98 8.10
CA THR A 308 -14.77 10.69 7.75
C THR A 308 -14.89 12.18 8.05
N MET A 309 -16.01 12.81 7.70
CA MET A 309 -16.28 14.20 8.05
C MET A 309 -16.24 14.42 9.56
N ALA A 310 -16.80 13.50 10.36
CA ALA A 310 -16.75 13.58 11.82
C ALA A 310 -15.35 13.43 12.43
N CYS A 311 -14.40 12.85 11.69
CA CYS A 311 -13.00 12.75 12.12
C CYS A 311 -12.18 14.01 11.81
N ILE A 312 -12.69 14.91 10.95
CA ILE A 312 -11.97 16.12 10.54
C ILE A 312 -12.25 17.24 11.56
N ARG A 313 -11.20 17.66 12.28
CA ARG A 313 -11.28 18.69 13.32
C ARG A 313 -11.15 20.10 12.76
N VAL A 314 -12.14 20.54 11.98
CA VAL A 314 -12.18 21.89 11.42
C VAL A 314 -13.56 22.47 11.66
N ASP A 315 -13.65 23.62 12.35
CA ASP A 315 -14.92 24.22 12.78
C ASP A 315 -15.87 24.49 11.60
N LYS A 316 -15.34 24.94 10.47
CA LYS A 316 -16.16 25.12 9.26
C LYS A 316 -16.76 23.80 8.77
N ILE A 317 -16.09 22.67 8.92
CA ILE A 317 -16.55 21.35 8.43
C ILE A 317 -17.65 20.79 9.34
N THR A 318 -17.60 21.07 10.64
CA THR A 318 -18.64 20.62 11.57
C THR A 318 -20.00 21.26 11.27
N GLU A 319 -20.03 22.51 10.80
CA GLU A 319 -21.27 23.16 10.33
C GLU A 319 -21.89 22.42 9.13
N TYR A 320 -21.09 21.99 8.16
CA TYR A 320 -21.56 21.23 7.00
C TYR A 320 -21.95 19.78 7.34
N LEU A 321 -21.56 19.27 8.51
CA LEU A 321 -21.83 17.90 8.94
C LEU A 321 -23.23 17.74 9.56
N CYS A 322 -23.83 18.80 10.10
CA CYS A 322 -25.12 18.75 10.79
C CYS A 322 -26.25 18.17 9.91
N GLU A 323 -26.36 18.64 8.66
CA GLU A 323 -27.43 18.20 7.77
C GLU A 323 -27.24 16.75 7.27
N PRO A 324 -26.04 16.32 6.79
CA PRO A 324 -25.76 14.91 6.50
C PRO A 324 -26.00 13.97 7.69
N LEU A 325 -25.59 14.34 8.91
CA LEU A 325 -25.87 13.54 10.11
C LEU A 325 -27.37 13.34 10.33
N ARG A 326 -28.16 14.42 10.18
CA ARG A 326 -29.61 14.39 10.35
C ARG A 326 -30.30 13.49 9.31
N LYS A 327 -29.80 13.47 8.08
CA LYS A 327 -30.26 12.56 7.02
C LYS A 327 -29.89 11.11 7.33
N CYS A 328 -28.66 10.85 7.78
CA CYS A 328 -28.22 9.49 8.11
C CYS A 328 -28.91 8.88 9.33
N LEU A 329 -29.42 9.69 10.26
CA LEU A 329 -30.31 9.26 11.35
C LEU A 329 -31.63 8.67 10.85
N LYS A 330 -32.07 9.09 9.66
CA LYS A 330 -33.32 8.65 9.02
C LYS A 330 -33.05 7.79 7.78
N ASP A 331 -31.82 7.27 7.65
CA ASP A 331 -31.44 6.42 6.51
C ASP A 331 -32.17 5.08 6.57
N ASP A 332 -32.50 4.50 5.42
CA ASP A 332 -33.15 3.19 5.36
C ASP A 332 -32.22 2.05 5.77
N ASP A 333 -30.90 2.23 5.63
CA ASP A 333 -29.91 1.18 5.88
C ASP A 333 -29.40 1.19 7.35
N PRO A 334 -29.54 0.07 8.09
CA PRO A 334 -29.09 -0.02 9.49
C PRO A 334 -27.59 0.19 9.69
N TYR A 335 -26.75 -0.11 8.68
CA TYR A 335 -25.32 0.11 8.76
C TYR A 335 -24.99 1.60 8.82
N VAL A 336 -25.68 2.43 8.02
CA VAL A 336 -25.49 3.88 8.01
C VAL A 336 -25.89 4.49 9.36
N GLN A 337 -27.03 4.07 9.91
CA GLN A 337 -27.49 4.51 11.24
C GLN A 337 -26.48 4.15 12.34
N LYS A 338 -25.94 2.93 12.33
CA LYS A 338 -24.92 2.51 13.31
C LYS A 338 -23.64 3.32 13.21
N GLN A 339 -23.17 3.61 11.99
CA GLN A 339 -21.96 4.42 11.79
C GLN A 339 -22.18 5.90 12.15
N GLN A 340 -23.39 6.41 11.97
CA GLN A 340 -23.79 7.75 12.39
C GLN A 340 -23.60 7.94 13.91
N GLN A 341 -23.93 6.95 14.74
CA GLN A 341 -23.75 7.06 16.19
C GLN A 341 -22.27 7.21 16.59
N SER A 342 -21.37 6.49 15.93
CA SER A 342 -19.93 6.63 16.15
C SER A 342 -19.40 7.98 15.65
N ALA A 343 -19.90 8.45 14.50
CA ALA A 343 -19.57 9.76 13.96
C ALA A 343 -20.02 10.90 14.90
N TRP A 344 -21.23 10.79 15.47
CA TRP A 344 -21.77 11.77 16.41
C TRP A 344 -20.95 11.85 17.69
N GLN A 345 -20.54 10.71 18.26
CA GLN A 345 -19.63 10.66 19.40
C GLN A 345 -18.29 11.37 19.13
N ASN A 346 -17.69 11.14 17.96
CA ASN A 346 -16.43 11.78 17.58
C ASN A 346 -16.57 13.29 17.42
N SER A 347 -17.68 13.76 16.84
CA SER A 347 -17.96 15.19 16.67
C SER A 347 -18.18 15.90 18.02
N MET A 348 -18.82 15.23 18.98
CA MET A 348 -19.17 15.79 20.29
C MET A 348 -17.94 15.96 21.20
N VAL A 349 -16.94 15.08 21.09
CA VAL A 349 -15.63 15.25 21.75
C VAL A 349 -14.85 16.44 21.17
N SER A 350 -15.18 16.86 19.95
CA SER A 350 -14.44 17.89 19.22
C SER A 350 -15.05 19.29 19.28
N MET A 351 -16.22 19.49 19.90
CA MET A 351 -16.81 20.81 20.08
C MET A 351 -16.15 21.54 21.27
N PRO A 352 -15.76 22.82 21.12
CA PRO A 352 -15.29 23.62 22.24
C PRO A 352 -16.40 23.74 23.29
N LYS A 353 -16.03 23.57 24.57
CA LYS A 353 -16.94 23.69 25.72
C LYS A 353 -17.49 25.09 25.88
#